data_AF-W0J9E8-F1
#
_entry.id   AF-W0J9E8-F1
#
_cell.length_a   1.000
_cell.length_b   1.000
_cell.length_c   1.000
_cell.angle_alpha   90.00
_cell.angle_beta   90.00
_cell.angle_gamma   90.00
#
_symmetry.space_group_name_H-M   'P 1'
#
loop_
_entity.id
_entity.type
_entity.pdbx_description
1 polymer ?
#
loop_
_entity_poly.entity_id
_entity_poly.type
_entity_poly.pdbx_seq_one_letter_code
_entity_poly.pdbx_strand_id
1 'polypeptide(L)'
;MTTTQLRIRVPAARAKKVRRILERLGTDTTTTINMLFAQIELRKGLPFKVEQTDPETEELMADPKALAAIRAAKSSKGGRRYTMEEVFD
;
A
#
# COMPACT_ATOMS: atom_id res chain seq x y z
N MET A 1 8.05 23.65 8.28
CA MET A 1 7.58 22.46 7.54
C MET A 1 7.93 22.66 6.08
N THR A 2 8.68 21.74 5.50
CA THR A 2 8.94 21.70 4.05
C THR A 2 7.87 20.84 3.40
N THR A 3 7.44 21.21 2.19
CA THR A 3 6.43 20.48 1.43
C THR A 3 7.00 20.10 0.07
N THR A 4 6.67 18.90 -0.41
CA THR A 4 7.12 18.39 -1.71
C THR A 4 5.94 18.24 -2.66
N GLN A 5 6.12 18.61 -3.93
CA GLN A 5 5.08 18.44 -4.95
C GLN A 5 4.99 17.00 -5.42
N LEU A 6 3.79 16.41 -5.36
CA LEU A 6 3.50 15.08 -5.88
C LEU A 6 2.85 15.17 -7.27
N ARG A 7 3.49 14.59 -8.29
CA ARG A 7 2.97 14.52 -9.66
C ARG A 7 2.75 13.07 -10.07
N ILE A 8 1.50 12.69 -10.34
CA ILE A 8 1.12 11.31 -10.67
C ILE A 8 0.30 11.30 -11.95
N ARG A 9 0.54 10.31 -12.81
CA ARG A 9 -0.31 10.05 -13.98
C ARG A 9 -1.45 9.11 -13.60
N VAL A 10 -2.68 9.52 -13.89
CA VAL A 10 -3.88 8.73 -13.63
C VAL A 10 -4.79 8.82 -14.85
N PRO A 11 -5.47 7.73 -15.27
CA PRO A 11 -6.43 7.79 -16.37
C PRO A 11 -7.48 8.89 -16.12
N ALA A 12 -7.70 9.75 -17.11
CA ALA A 12 -8.57 10.93 -16.98
C ALA A 12 -10.00 10.56 -16.54
N ALA A 13 -10.54 9.47 -17.09
CA ALA A 13 -11.86 8.95 -16.70
C ALA A 13 -11.92 8.54 -15.22
N ARG A 14 -10.85 7.88 -14.70
CA ARG A 14 -10.75 7.51 -13.28
C ARG A 14 -10.68 8.75 -12.40
N ALA A 15 -9.84 9.71 -12.76
CA ALA A 15 -9.69 10.96 -12.01
C ALA A 15 -11.02 11.74 -11.92
N LYS A 16 -11.78 11.81 -13.02
CA LYS A 16 -13.10 12.47 -13.04
C LYS A 16 -14.12 11.75 -12.14
N LYS A 17 -14.16 10.42 -12.17
CA LYS A 17 -15.06 9.61 -11.32
C LYS A 17 -14.74 9.79 -9.84
N VAL A 18 -13.46 9.69 -9.48
CA VAL A 18 -13.00 9.81 -8.09
C VAL A 18 -13.31 11.20 -7.54
N ARG A 19 -13.06 12.28 -8.28
CA ARG A 19 -13.39 13.65 -7.83
C ARG A 19 -14.86 13.81 -7.42
N ARG A 20 -15.79 13.29 -8.23
CA ARG A 20 -17.23 13.32 -7.89
C ARG A 20 -17.58 12.53 -6.63
N ILE A 21 -16.87 11.43 -6.38
CA ILE A 21 -17.06 10.63 -5.15
C ILE A 21 -16.55 11.41 -3.95
N LEU A 22 -15.35 11.99 -4.04
CA LEU A 22 -14.75 12.78 -2.97
C LEU A 22 -15.57 14.03 -2.64
N GLU A 23 -16.10 14.73 -3.65
CA GLU A 23 -17.02 15.86 -3.47
C GLU A 23 -18.25 15.48 -2.64
N ARG A 24 -18.84 14.30 -2.91
CA ARG A 24 -19.98 13.78 -2.13
C ARG A 24 -19.61 13.41 -0.70
N LEU A 25 -18.35 13.05 -0.46
CA LEU A 25 -17.80 12.76 0.87
C LEU A 25 -17.32 14.03 1.59
N GLY A 26 -17.44 15.22 0.98
CA GLY A 26 -17.00 16.49 1.57
C GLY A 26 -15.48 16.65 1.62
N THR A 27 -14.76 15.99 0.72
CA THR A 27 -13.29 16.05 0.65
C THR A 27 -12.79 16.26 -0.77
N ASP A 28 -11.52 16.62 -0.93
CA ASP A 28 -10.86 16.79 -2.21
C ASP A 28 -9.74 15.76 -2.42
N THR A 29 -9.14 15.79 -3.62
CA THR A 29 -8.11 14.81 -4.00
C THR A 29 -6.83 14.99 -3.19
N THR A 30 -6.38 16.23 -2.98
CA THR A 30 -5.17 16.57 -2.23
C THR A 30 -5.31 16.12 -0.77
N THR A 31 -6.42 16.47 -0.13
CA THR A 31 -6.70 16.09 1.26
C THR A 31 -6.74 14.57 1.41
N THR A 32 -7.39 13.86 0.47
CA THR A 32 -7.46 12.39 0.48
C THR A 32 -6.11 11.72 0.29
N ILE A 33 -5.27 12.24 -0.61
CA ILE A 33 -3.91 11.72 -0.81
C ILE A 33 -3.07 11.95 0.43
N ASN A 34 -3.11 13.14 1.04
CA ASN A 34 -2.39 13.38 2.30
C ASN A 34 -2.85 12.44 3.43
N MET A 35 -4.16 12.18 3.54
CA MET A 35 -4.69 11.21 4.49
C MET A 35 -4.18 9.79 4.20
N LEU A 36 -4.10 9.39 2.93
CA LEU A 36 -3.52 8.11 2.53
C LEU A 36 -2.05 7.99 2.98
N PHE A 37 -1.23 9.01 2.73
CA PHE A 37 0.17 9.02 3.18
C PHE A 37 0.27 8.94 4.71
N ALA A 38 -0.55 9.71 5.44
CA ALA A 38 -0.59 9.64 6.89
C ALA A 38 -0.99 8.23 7.39
N GLN A 39 -1.96 7.59 6.75
CA GLN A 39 -2.34 6.22 7.12
C GLN A 39 -1.24 5.21 6.84
N ILE A 40 -0.50 5.36 5.73
CA ILE A 40 0.64 4.48 5.41
C ILE A 40 1.74 4.67 6.44
N GLU A 41 2.05 5.91 6.80
CA GLU A 41 3.06 6.25 7.80
C GLU A 41 2.71 5.66 9.18
N LEU A 42 1.45 5.80 9.61
CA LEU A 42 0.96 5.29 10.89
C LEU A 42 0.96 3.76 10.96
N ARG A 43 0.55 3.10 9.87
CA ARG A 43 0.38 1.63 9.84
C ARG A 43 1.65 0.89 9.42
N LYS A 44 2.65 1.60 8.90
CA LYS A 44 3.83 1.01 8.24
C LYS A 44 3.43 -0.02 7.16
N GLY A 45 2.36 0.29 6.43
CA GLY A 45 1.74 -0.61 5.46
C GLY A 45 0.54 0.02 4.76
N LEU A 46 -0.02 -0.67 3.76
CA LEU A 46 -1.18 -0.16 3.03
C LEU A 46 -2.43 -0.15 3.90
N PRO A 47 -3.28 0.90 3.81
CA PRO A 47 -4.47 1.03 4.65
C PRO A 47 -5.67 0.23 4.14
N PHE A 48 -5.45 -0.69 3.21
CA PHE A 48 -6.44 -1.62 2.71
C PHE A 48 -5.78 -3.01 2.58
N LYS A 49 -6.58 -4.06 2.73
CA LYS A 49 -6.12 -5.42 2.49
C LYS A 49 -5.77 -5.56 1.01
N VAL A 50 -4.55 -6.00 0.73
CA VAL A 50 -4.17 -6.43 -0.62
C VAL A 50 -4.51 -7.89 -0.71
N GLU A 51 -5.71 -8.20 -1.20
CA GLU A 51 -6.09 -9.56 -1.54
C GLU A 51 -5.48 -9.87 -2.90
N GLN A 52 -4.37 -10.61 -2.90
CA GLN A 52 -3.83 -11.17 -4.12
C GLN A 52 -4.70 -12.39 -4.42
N THR A 53 -5.75 -12.19 -5.22
CA THR A 53 -6.64 -13.25 -5.69
C THR A 53 -5.93 -14.09 -6.75
N ASP A 54 -4.81 -14.68 -6.38
CA ASP A 54 -4.23 -15.78 -7.13
C ASP A 54 -4.78 -17.07 -6.50
N PRO A 55 -5.58 -17.88 -7.23
CA PRO A 55 -6.11 -19.13 -6.69
C PRO A 55 -4.99 -20.07 -6.18
N GLU A 56 -3.79 -19.98 -6.76
CA GLU A 56 -2.61 -20.70 -6.29
C GLU A 56 -2.21 -20.25 -4.87
N THR A 57 -2.38 -18.98 -4.54
CA THR A 57 -2.06 -18.43 -3.21
C THR A 57 -3.07 -18.88 -2.16
N GLU A 58 -4.36 -19.02 -2.51
CA GLU A 58 -5.36 -19.57 -1.59
C GLU A 58 -5.09 -21.05 -1.26
N GLU A 59 -4.74 -21.86 -2.28
CA GLU A 59 -4.36 -23.26 -2.09
C GLU A 59 -3.08 -23.40 -1.25
N LEU A 60 -2.06 -22.57 -1.49
CA LEU A 60 -0.84 -22.56 -0.66
C LEU A 60 -1.09 -22.09 0.78
N MET A 61 -2.07 -21.22 1.04
CA MET A 61 -2.42 -20.84 2.42
C MET A 61 -3.22 -21.92 3.16
N ALA A 62 -3.87 -22.83 2.43
CA ALA A 62 -4.61 -23.96 3.00
C ALA A 62 -3.71 -25.16 3.38
N ASP A 63 -2.52 -25.30 2.77
CA ASP A 63 -1.58 -26.38 3.10
C ASP A 63 -0.71 -26.04 4.33
N PRO A 64 -0.79 -26.83 5.43
CA PRO A 64 0.05 -26.65 6.62
C PRO A 64 1.57 -26.68 6.34
N LYS A 65 2.01 -27.42 5.32
CA LYS A 65 3.43 -27.49 4.93
C LYS A 65 3.90 -26.23 4.24
N ALA A 66 3.07 -25.62 3.39
CA ALA A 66 3.35 -24.36 2.73
C ALA A 66 3.47 -23.22 3.76
N LEU A 67 2.62 -23.21 4.79
CA LEU A 67 2.70 -22.26 5.90
C LEU A 67 4.02 -22.37 6.68
N ALA A 68 4.51 -23.59 6.92
CA ALA A 68 5.80 -23.84 7.56
C ALA A 68 6.98 -23.38 6.67
N ALA A 69 6.91 -23.63 5.36
CA ALA A 69 7.93 -23.20 4.40
C ALA A 69 8.00 -21.67 4.25
N ILE A 70 6.85 -20.97 4.21
CA ILE A 70 6.79 -19.51 4.17
C ILE A 70 7.37 -18.91 5.45
N ARG A 71 7.07 -19.48 6.63
CA ARG A 71 7.65 -19.02 7.91
C ARG A 71 9.16 -19.25 7.95
N ALA A 72 9.65 -20.39 7.47
CA ALA A 72 11.08 -20.66 7.37
C ALA A 72 11.79 -19.69 6.41
N ALA A 73 11.20 -19.43 5.24
CA ALA A 73 11.72 -18.49 4.25
C ALA A 73 11.69 -17.02 4.71
N LYS A 74 10.70 -16.63 5.53
CA LYS A 74 10.67 -15.31 6.18
C LYS A 74 11.73 -15.15 7.27
N SER A 75 12.19 -16.25 7.89
CA SER A 75 13.30 -16.20 8.86
C SER A 75 14.68 -16.13 8.17
N SER A 76 14.82 -16.68 6.96
CA SER A 76 16.09 -16.68 6.21
C SER A 76 16.26 -15.47 5.31
N LYS A 77 15.17 -14.87 4.80
CA LYS A 77 15.22 -13.51 4.24
C LYS A 77 15.29 -12.50 5.37
N GLY A 78 16.48 -12.37 5.94
CA GLY A 78 16.96 -11.11 6.50
C GLY A 78 16.96 -10.07 5.39
N GLY A 79 15.77 -9.56 5.05
CA GLY A 79 15.62 -8.45 4.12
C GLY A 79 16.46 -7.32 4.66
N ARG A 80 17.30 -6.72 3.81
CA ARG A 80 17.99 -5.46 4.10
C ARG A 80 16.98 -4.57 4.82
N ARG A 81 17.23 -4.31 6.11
CA ARG A 81 16.59 -3.21 6.80
C ARG A 81 17.19 -1.98 6.13
N TYR A 82 16.56 -1.50 5.07
CA TYR A 82 16.83 -0.15 4.62
C TYR A 82 16.63 0.73 5.84
N THR A 83 17.70 1.38 6.28
CA THR A 83 17.59 2.39 7.32
C THR A 83 16.76 3.53 6.74
N MET A 84 16.07 4.27 7.61
CA MET A 84 15.13 5.32 7.20
C MET A 84 15.80 6.38 6.30
N GLU A 85 17.12 6.53 6.38
CA GLU A 85 17.96 7.37 5.52
C GLU A 85 18.05 6.83 4.07
N GLU A 86 18.19 5.52 3.85
CA GLU A 86 18.39 4.93 2.51
C GLU A 86 17.15 4.93 1.60
N VAL A 87 15.95 5.07 2.18
CA VAL A 87 14.69 5.07 1.42
C VAL A 87 14.27 6.49 1.02
N PHE A 88 14.81 7.51 1.68
CA PHE A 88 14.35 8.89 1.58
C PHE A 88 15.45 9.91 1.21
N ASP A 89 16.68 9.48 0.89
CA ASP A 89 17.70 10.27 0.17
C ASP A 89 17.66 10.05 -1.35
#